data_AF-A0A936MSB5-F1
#
_entry.id   AF-A0A936MSB5-F1
#
_cell.length_a   1.000
_cell.length_b   1.000
_cell.length_c   1.000
_cell.angle_alpha   90.00
_cell.angle_beta   90.00
_cell.angle_gamma   90.00
#
_symmetry.space_group_name_H-M   'P 1'
#
loop_
_entity.id
_entity.type
_entity.pdbx_description
1 polymer ?
#
loop_
_entity_poly.entity_id
_entity_poly.type
_entity_poly.pdbx_seq_one_letter_code
_entity_poly.pdbx_strand_id
1 'polypeptide(L)'
;MARTLIGWALPGVFFTVGFGFSACVGSSDPVGDDCEPSLVSASSSSSGNGGAGGGGTGAGGSGAQSAGDPETSENPDNNFHHPNEPTQSGQADPFEILKQRASEGPPDVRTRLHSCSKLSYTALGEFLVSRGVNMATPGQGGVPSAGELYNAASTKDALGLANYDARMGESYYYTISSATKMFDIFVQAAPQIIANIQNMPECQINGVGNPMFDPVTDKCDYNALSCIMGRPALDEDLTLCNLMISEATPAELENRKKITVAAFLAAAHTCQ
;
A
#
# COMPACT_ATOMS: atom_id res chain seq x y z
N MET A 1 -57.72 -3.16 25.20
CA MET A 1 -56.36 -3.74 25.17
C MET A 1 -55.43 -2.66 24.63
N ALA A 2 -54.77 -1.96 25.55
CA ALA A 2 -54.00 -0.76 25.27
C ALA A 2 -52.56 -1.13 24.86
N ARG A 3 -52.06 -0.46 23.82
CA ARG A 3 -50.69 -0.56 23.32
C ARG A 3 -49.79 0.37 24.13
N THR A 4 -48.69 -0.16 24.66
CA THR A 4 -47.66 0.64 25.34
C THR A 4 -46.43 0.69 24.45
N LEU A 5 -46.19 1.86 23.85
CA LEU A 5 -44.92 2.25 23.24
C LEU A 5 -44.03 2.80 24.35
N ILE A 6 -42.82 2.26 24.49
CA ILE A 6 -41.77 2.86 25.33
C ILE A 6 -40.61 3.18 24.39
N GLY A 7 -40.51 4.47 24.03
CA GLY A 7 -39.30 5.06 23.47
C GLY A 7 -38.42 5.59 24.60
N TRP A 8 -37.12 5.36 24.48
CA TRP A 8 -36.11 6.08 25.26
C TRP A 8 -35.19 6.79 24.28
N ALA A 9 -35.31 8.11 24.27
CA ALA A 9 -34.32 9.05 23.77
C ALA A 9 -33.54 9.56 24.98
N LEU A 10 -32.21 9.52 24.92
CA LEU A 10 -31.34 10.33 25.78
C LEU A 10 -30.12 10.85 24.99
N PRO A 11 -29.55 11.98 25.42
CA PRO A 11 -28.92 12.96 24.54
C PRO A 11 -27.39 12.90 24.52
N GLY A 12 -26.84 13.34 23.38
CA GLY A 12 -25.65 14.18 23.26
C GLY A 12 -24.43 13.89 24.14
N VAL A 13 -23.44 13.21 23.56
CA VAL A 13 -22.04 13.38 23.93
C VAL A 13 -21.25 13.57 22.64
N PHE A 14 -20.80 14.81 22.40
CA PHE A 14 -19.80 15.12 21.38
C PHE A 14 -18.42 14.81 21.96
N PHE A 15 -17.70 13.86 21.38
CA PHE A 15 -16.26 13.70 21.59
C PHE A 15 -15.53 14.39 20.43
N THR A 16 -14.96 15.56 20.69
CA THR A 16 -13.88 16.13 19.88
C THR A 16 -12.57 15.54 20.36
N VAL A 17 -12.01 14.59 19.62
CA VAL A 17 -10.62 14.15 19.80
C VAL A 17 -9.74 15.02 18.91
N GLY A 18 -9.09 16.02 19.51
CA GLY A 18 -8.03 16.78 18.86
C GLY A 18 -6.71 16.02 18.98
N PHE A 19 -6.19 15.51 17.87
CA PHE A 19 -4.79 15.08 17.78
C PHE A 19 -3.93 16.31 17.48
N GLY A 20 -3.37 16.91 18.53
CA GLY A 20 -2.32 17.90 18.41
C GLY A 20 -0.95 17.22 18.39
N PHE A 21 -0.27 17.20 17.25
CA PHE A 21 1.16 16.92 17.21
C PHE A 21 1.92 18.22 17.47
N SER A 22 2.61 18.28 18.62
CA SER A 22 3.48 19.36 19.02
C SER A 22 4.79 19.32 18.21
N ALA A 23 5.12 20.41 17.52
CA ALA A 23 6.44 20.63 16.95
C ALA A 23 6.83 22.11 17.04
N CYS A 24 6.95 22.65 18.26
CA CYS A 24 7.63 23.92 18.54
C CYS A 24 8.24 23.85 19.94
N VAL A 25 9.39 23.18 20.07
CA VAL A 25 10.19 23.22 21.31
C VAL A 25 11.25 24.30 21.11
N GLY A 26 11.09 25.45 21.78
CA GLY A 26 12.20 26.41 21.97
C GLY A 26 11.99 27.88 21.59
N SER A 27 10.76 28.38 21.38
CA SER A 27 10.53 29.82 21.16
C SER A 27 9.61 30.41 22.25
N SER A 28 9.94 31.60 22.74
CA SER A 28 9.30 32.28 23.87
C SER A 28 7.96 32.96 23.56
N ASP A 29 7.46 32.87 22.32
CA ASP A 29 6.15 33.43 21.93
C ASP A 29 5.41 32.48 20.95
N PRO A 30 4.47 31.66 21.44
CA PRO A 30 3.80 30.63 20.62
C PRO A 30 2.58 31.12 19.82
N VAL A 31 2.36 32.44 19.68
CA VAL A 31 1.16 33.00 19.02
C VAL A 31 1.46 34.15 18.04
N GLY A 32 2.71 34.33 17.62
CA GLY A 32 3.09 35.32 16.60
C GLY A 32 3.01 34.74 15.18
N ASP A 33 2.44 35.49 14.25
CA ASP A 33 2.24 35.11 12.83
C ASP A 33 3.52 35.08 11.97
N ASP A 34 4.71 35.23 12.56
CA ASP A 34 5.97 35.32 11.81
C ASP A 34 6.84 34.08 12.01
N CYS A 35 6.55 33.03 11.24
CA CYS A 35 7.43 31.88 11.07
C CYS A 35 7.97 31.86 9.62
N GLU A 36 8.83 32.82 9.27
CA GLU A 36 9.54 32.80 7.98
C GLU A 36 10.82 31.95 8.05
N PRO A 37 11.02 30.97 7.13
CA PRO A 37 12.30 30.30 7.01
C PRO A 37 13.33 31.22 6.31
N SER A 38 14.38 31.60 7.04
CA SER A 38 15.55 32.29 6.49
C SER A 38 16.33 31.37 5.55
N LEU A 39 16.34 31.70 4.26
CA LEU A 39 17.26 31.12 3.27
C LEU A 39 18.56 31.92 3.25
N VAL A 40 19.59 31.43 3.93
CA VAL A 40 20.97 31.89 3.70
C VAL A 40 21.53 31.19 2.46
N SER A 41 21.57 31.91 1.35
CA SER A 41 22.28 31.57 0.14
C SER A 41 23.77 31.91 0.30
N ALA A 42 24.62 30.89 0.37
CA ALA A 42 26.06 31.03 0.21
C ALA A 42 26.46 30.51 -1.19
N SER A 43 26.64 31.44 -2.11
CA SER A 43 27.29 31.22 -3.40
C SER A 43 28.80 31.08 -3.20
N SER A 44 29.38 29.96 -3.65
CA SER A 44 30.82 29.89 -3.91
C SER A 44 31.05 29.22 -5.26
N SER A 45 31.48 30.05 -6.21
CA SER A 45 32.00 29.68 -7.51
C SER A 45 33.43 29.15 -7.34
N SER A 46 33.70 27.95 -7.82
CA SER A 46 35.08 27.57 -8.16
C SER A 46 35.10 26.73 -9.45
N SER A 47 35.76 27.32 -10.43
CA SER A 47 36.16 26.79 -11.72
C SER A 47 37.19 25.66 -11.56
N GLY A 48 36.93 24.49 -12.14
CA GLY A 48 37.85 23.36 -12.18
C GLY A 48 37.94 22.76 -13.59
N ASN A 49 39.14 22.81 -14.13
CA ASN A 49 39.55 22.40 -15.48
C ASN A 49 39.35 20.90 -15.77
N GLY A 50 39.27 20.56 -17.05
CA GLY A 50 38.97 19.22 -17.56
C GLY A 50 39.97 18.09 -17.23
N GLY A 51 39.46 16.87 -17.40
CA GLY A 51 40.23 15.63 -17.42
C GLY A 51 39.60 14.66 -18.41
N ALA A 52 40.36 14.32 -19.45
CA ALA A 52 40.03 13.27 -20.41
C ALA A 52 40.44 11.89 -19.88
N GLY A 53 39.72 10.85 -20.29
CA GLY A 53 40.25 9.48 -20.35
C GLY A 53 39.35 8.40 -19.74
N GLY A 54 39.05 7.36 -20.52
CA GLY A 54 38.59 6.08 -19.99
C GLY A 54 37.64 5.29 -20.88
N GLY A 55 38.09 4.89 -22.08
CA GLY A 55 37.40 3.85 -22.86
C GLY A 55 37.54 2.49 -22.16
N GLY A 56 36.43 1.95 -21.68
CA GLY A 56 36.33 0.62 -21.09
C GLY A 56 35.34 -0.22 -21.89
N THR A 57 35.87 -1.11 -22.72
CA THR A 57 35.14 -2.18 -23.41
C THR A 57 34.69 -3.24 -22.41
N GLY A 58 33.42 -3.21 -22.00
CA GLY A 58 32.76 -4.28 -21.26
C GLY A 58 31.89 -5.11 -22.21
N ALA A 59 32.29 -6.36 -22.44
CA ALA A 59 31.56 -7.33 -23.25
C ALA A 59 30.20 -7.63 -22.61
N GLY A 60 29.12 -7.16 -23.24
CA GLY A 60 27.75 -7.51 -22.89
C GLY A 60 27.47 -8.97 -23.21
N GLY A 61 27.06 -9.72 -22.19
CA GLY A 61 26.53 -11.07 -22.33
C GLY A 61 25.26 -11.05 -23.19
N SER A 62 25.21 -11.93 -24.18
CA SER A 62 24.10 -12.12 -25.09
C SER A 62 22.88 -12.62 -24.33
N GLY A 63 21.92 -11.73 -24.05
CA GLY A 63 20.57 -12.11 -23.66
C GLY A 63 19.89 -12.85 -24.81
N ALA A 64 19.19 -13.93 -24.47
CA ALA A 64 18.46 -14.76 -25.42
C ALA A 64 17.43 -13.93 -26.19
N GLN A 65 17.69 -13.67 -27.47
CA GLN A 65 16.69 -13.18 -28.40
C GLN A 65 15.79 -14.36 -28.78
N SER A 66 14.57 -14.37 -28.25
CA SER A 66 13.50 -15.21 -28.77
C SER A 66 13.16 -14.70 -30.17
N ALA A 67 13.68 -15.37 -31.19
CA ALA A 67 13.30 -15.11 -32.58
C ALA A 67 11.84 -15.57 -32.77
N GLY A 68 10.87 -14.66 -32.64
CA GLY A 68 9.48 -14.98 -32.96
C GLY A 68 8.37 -14.06 -32.46
N ASP A 69 8.62 -13.09 -31.57
CA ASP A 69 7.55 -12.18 -31.10
C ASP A 69 7.61 -10.81 -31.81
N PRO A 70 6.53 -10.37 -32.48
CA PRO A 70 6.48 -9.07 -33.15
C PRO A 70 6.23 -7.86 -32.23
N GLU A 71 6.47 -7.95 -30.91
CA GLU A 71 6.08 -6.90 -29.95
C GLU A 71 7.19 -6.57 -28.94
N THR A 72 8.41 -6.29 -29.40
CA THR A 72 9.40 -5.59 -28.56
C THR A 72 10.23 -4.59 -29.37
N SER A 73 10.15 -3.31 -28.95
CA SER A 73 11.21 -2.29 -29.03
C SER A 73 11.42 -1.46 -30.32
N GLU A 74 10.56 -1.51 -31.33
CA GLU A 74 10.73 -0.64 -32.53
C GLU A 74 9.61 0.38 -32.76
N ASN A 75 8.52 0.31 -32.00
CA ASN A 75 7.47 1.32 -32.06
C ASN A 75 7.66 2.29 -30.86
N PRO A 76 7.84 3.60 -31.10
CA PRO A 76 7.99 4.58 -30.01
C PRO A 76 6.69 4.77 -29.20
N ASP A 77 5.54 4.31 -29.72
CA ASP A 77 4.21 4.54 -29.13
C ASP A 77 3.80 3.50 -28.06
N ASN A 78 4.58 2.43 -27.87
CA ASN A 78 4.32 1.34 -26.93
C ASN A 78 5.45 1.14 -25.89
N ASN A 79 6.34 2.12 -25.75
CA ASN A 79 7.28 2.16 -24.64
C ASN A 79 6.53 2.53 -23.35
N PHE A 80 6.72 1.75 -22.28
CA PHE A 80 6.18 2.06 -20.96
C PHE A 80 6.64 3.46 -20.51
N HIS A 81 5.77 4.46 -20.64
CA HIS A 81 6.05 5.80 -20.16
C HIS A 81 5.90 5.81 -18.64
N HIS A 82 7.00 6.01 -17.91
CA HIS A 82 6.91 6.30 -16.49
C HIS A 82 6.28 7.69 -16.31
N PRO A 83 5.10 7.81 -15.67
CA PRO A 83 4.55 9.11 -15.35
C PRO A 83 5.54 9.80 -14.39
N ASN A 84 6.08 10.94 -14.84
CA ASN A 84 7.02 11.83 -14.13
C ASN A 84 8.53 11.70 -14.41
N GLU A 85 9.00 11.06 -15.49
CA GLU A 85 10.43 11.14 -15.85
C GLU A 85 10.81 12.50 -16.49
N PRO A 86 11.60 13.38 -15.85
CA PRO A 86 11.72 14.81 -16.18
C PRO A 86 12.34 15.17 -17.55
N THR A 87 12.71 14.18 -18.35
CA THR A 87 13.54 14.37 -19.56
C THR A 87 12.88 13.85 -20.84
N GLN A 88 11.63 13.39 -20.80
CA GLN A 88 10.98 12.75 -21.96
C GLN A 88 9.89 13.62 -22.60
N SER A 89 9.83 13.62 -23.94
CA SER A 89 8.81 14.35 -24.72
C SER A 89 7.43 13.75 -24.49
N GLY A 90 6.48 14.55 -24.01
CA GLY A 90 5.13 14.08 -23.62
C GLY A 90 4.79 14.36 -22.15
N GLN A 91 5.72 14.92 -21.36
CA GLN A 91 5.38 15.47 -20.05
C GLN A 91 4.35 16.60 -20.21
N ALA A 92 3.33 16.58 -19.34
CA ALA A 92 2.43 17.72 -19.18
C ALA A 92 3.26 18.98 -18.95
N ASP A 93 2.86 20.09 -19.59
CA ASP A 93 3.52 21.38 -19.43
C ASP A 93 3.72 21.66 -17.92
N PRO A 94 4.93 22.03 -17.47
CA PRO A 94 5.15 22.40 -16.08
C PRO A 94 4.07 23.34 -15.51
N PHE A 95 3.50 24.23 -16.33
CA PHE A 95 2.38 25.08 -15.92
C PHE A 95 1.05 24.33 -15.73
N GLU A 96 0.76 23.31 -16.54
CA GLU A 96 -0.39 22.42 -16.33
C GLU A 96 -0.21 21.55 -15.08
N ILE A 97 1.00 21.04 -14.85
CA ILE A 97 1.33 20.30 -13.61
C ILE A 97 1.15 21.20 -12.39
N LEU A 98 1.57 22.47 -12.46
CA LEU A 98 1.36 23.43 -11.38
C LEU A 98 -0.10 23.78 -11.19
N LYS A 99 -0.88 23.92 -12.27
CA LYS A 99 -2.32 24.16 -12.23
C LYS A 99 -3.07 22.98 -11.60
N GLN A 100 -2.71 21.76 -11.96
CA GLN A 100 -3.24 20.54 -11.35
C GLN A 100 -2.89 20.48 -9.86
N ARG A 101 -1.61 20.68 -9.51
CA ARG A 101 -1.16 20.71 -8.11
C ARG A 101 -1.80 21.83 -7.30
N ALA A 102 -2.17 22.94 -7.92
CA ALA A 102 -2.92 24.03 -7.28
C ALA A 102 -4.40 23.66 -7.10
N SER A 103 -4.99 22.89 -8.01
CA SER A 103 -6.37 22.38 -7.89
C SER A 103 -6.52 21.28 -6.82
N GLU A 104 -5.46 20.53 -6.54
CA GLU A 104 -5.40 19.50 -5.48
C GLU A 104 -5.37 20.11 -4.06
N GLY A 105 -5.14 21.41 -3.94
CA GLY A 105 -5.13 22.15 -2.67
C GLY A 105 -3.72 22.46 -2.14
N PRO A 106 -3.64 23.09 -0.96
CA PRO A 106 -2.36 23.45 -0.37
C PRO A 106 -1.50 22.20 -0.09
N PRO A 107 -0.16 22.35 -0.01
CA PRO A 107 0.77 21.22 0.04
C PRO A 107 0.50 20.24 1.17
N ASP A 108 -0.01 20.66 2.32
CA ASP A 108 -0.43 19.80 3.42
C ASP A 108 -1.65 18.93 3.07
N VAL A 109 -2.64 19.50 2.39
CA VAL A 109 -3.82 18.79 1.89
C VAL A 109 -3.43 17.82 0.79
N ARG A 110 -2.62 18.25 -0.18
CA ARG A 110 -2.09 17.38 -1.25
C ARG A 110 -1.23 16.27 -0.67
N THR A 111 -0.40 16.58 0.33
CA THR A 111 0.40 15.56 1.01
C THR A 111 -0.53 14.59 1.71
N ARG A 112 -1.65 14.98 2.33
CA ARG A 112 -2.63 14.03 2.89
C ARG A 112 -3.37 13.21 1.83
N LEU A 113 -3.74 13.82 0.70
CA LEU A 113 -4.40 13.15 -0.43
C LEU A 113 -3.49 12.16 -1.15
N HIS A 114 -2.17 12.40 -1.15
CA HIS A 114 -1.17 11.53 -1.78
C HIS A 114 -0.12 11.01 -0.78
N SER A 115 -0.44 10.99 0.52
CA SER A 115 0.47 10.57 1.62
C SER A 115 0.66 9.06 1.66
N CYS A 116 0.06 8.39 0.70
CA CYS A 116 0.01 6.96 0.60
C CYS A 116 1.34 6.41 0.15
N SER A 117 2.28 6.48 1.09
CA SER A 117 3.51 5.75 1.02
C SER A 117 3.18 4.27 1.02
N LYS A 118 3.88 3.53 0.17
CA LYS A 118 3.90 2.08 0.18
C LYS A 118 4.26 1.60 1.58
N LEU A 119 3.61 0.53 2.05
CA LEU A 119 4.11 -0.20 3.21
C LEU A 119 5.59 -0.56 2.97
N SER A 120 6.45 -0.21 3.92
CA SER A 120 7.84 -0.65 3.87
C SER A 120 7.89 -2.17 3.84
N TYR A 121 8.93 -2.73 3.24
CA TYR A 121 9.11 -4.18 3.16
C TYR A 121 9.03 -4.83 4.54
N THR A 122 9.63 -4.19 5.54
CA THR A 122 9.56 -4.61 6.95
C THR A 122 8.13 -4.54 7.48
N ALA A 123 7.42 -3.42 7.28
CA ALA A 123 6.05 -3.25 7.75
C ALA A 123 5.10 -4.27 7.11
N LEU A 124 5.28 -4.60 5.83
CA LEU A 124 4.51 -5.66 5.17
C LEU A 124 4.77 -7.03 5.83
N GLY A 125 6.02 -7.34 6.15
CA GLY A 125 6.37 -8.59 6.84
C GLY A 125 5.75 -8.68 8.24
N GLU A 126 5.87 -7.61 9.03
CA GLU A 126 5.27 -7.50 10.36
C GLU A 126 3.74 -7.60 10.29
N PHE A 127 3.14 -6.93 9.31
CA PHE A 127 1.71 -6.98 9.05
C PHE A 127 1.24 -8.42 8.78
N LEU A 128 1.91 -9.15 7.89
CA LEU A 128 1.55 -10.54 7.57
C LEU A 128 1.62 -11.43 8.83
N VAL A 129 2.69 -11.30 9.61
CA VAL A 129 2.84 -12.04 10.88
C VAL A 129 1.74 -11.66 11.88
N SER A 130 1.40 -10.38 12.00
CA SER A 130 0.31 -9.88 12.87
C SER A 130 -1.10 -10.32 12.44
N ARG A 131 -1.22 -10.91 11.24
CA ARG A 131 -2.46 -11.53 10.74
C ARG A 131 -2.40 -13.06 10.75
N GLY A 132 -1.38 -13.62 11.37
CA GLY A 132 -1.24 -15.06 11.57
C GLY A 132 -0.61 -15.79 10.40
N VAL A 133 0.08 -15.08 9.51
CA VAL A 133 0.83 -15.71 8.42
C VAL A 133 2.16 -16.22 8.97
N ASN A 134 2.40 -17.52 8.81
CA ASN A 134 3.68 -18.13 9.08
C ASN A 134 4.60 -17.99 7.86
N MET A 135 5.62 -17.15 8.00
CA MET A 135 6.60 -16.82 6.95
C MET A 135 7.56 -17.97 6.62
N ALA A 136 7.58 -19.03 7.43
CA ALA A 136 8.41 -20.21 7.21
C ALA A 136 7.62 -21.40 6.60
N THR A 137 6.31 -21.26 6.39
CA THR A 137 5.51 -22.32 5.77
C THR A 137 5.99 -22.55 4.33
N PRO A 138 6.38 -23.79 3.95
CA PRO A 138 6.78 -24.07 2.58
C PRO A 138 5.55 -24.07 1.64
N GLY A 139 5.80 -23.75 0.38
CA GLY A 139 4.81 -23.89 -0.68
C GLY A 139 4.35 -25.34 -0.86
N GLN A 140 3.14 -25.52 -1.39
CA GLN A 140 2.57 -26.84 -1.64
C GLN A 140 2.19 -26.99 -3.11
N GLY A 141 2.45 -28.17 -3.68
CA GLY A 141 2.05 -28.47 -5.06
C GLY A 141 2.72 -27.58 -6.13
N GLY A 142 3.91 -27.05 -5.85
CA GLY A 142 4.61 -26.12 -6.74
C GLY A 142 4.11 -24.68 -6.70
N VAL A 143 3.13 -24.38 -5.83
CA VAL A 143 2.65 -23.01 -5.60
C VAL A 143 3.40 -22.42 -4.39
N PRO A 144 4.12 -21.29 -4.55
CA PRO A 144 4.87 -20.69 -3.45
C PRO A 144 3.96 -20.22 -2.31
N SER A 145 4.39 -20.34 -1.06
CA SER A 145 3.67 -19.76 0.08
C SER A 145 3.78 -18.23 0.11
N ALA A 146 2.98 -17.56 0.95
CA ALA A 146 3.12 -16.12 1.18
C ALA A 146 4.53 -15.74 1.68
N GLY A 147 5.10 -16.56 2.57
CA GLY A 147 6.45 -16.38 3.10
C GLY A 147 7.52 -16.55 2.03
N GLU A 148 7.38 -17.56 1.16
CA GLU A 148 8.30 -17.75 0.03
C GLU A 148 8.22 -16.61 -0.98
N LEU A 149 7.00 -16.16 -1.32
CA LEU A 149 6.81 -14.99 -2.19
C LEU A 149 7.44 -13.74 -1.60
N TYR A 150 7.17 -13.44 -0.32
CA TYR A 150 7.73 -12.28 0.37
C TYR A 150 9.26 -12.30 0.39
N ASN A 151 9.87 -13.47 0.62
CA ASN A 151 11.32 -13.62 0.75
C ASN A 151 12.07 -13.71 -0.58
N ALA A 152 11.37 -13.97 -1.70
CA ALA A 152 11.98 -14.10 -3.02
C ALA A 152 12.72 -12.82 -3.43
N ALA A 153 13.90 -12.99 -4.05
CA ALA A 153 14.73 -11.85 -4.49
C ALA A 153 13.97 -10.94 -5.47
N SER A 154 13.24 -11.53 -6.43
CA SER A 154 12.43 -10.78 -7.39
C SER A 154 11.31 -9.95 -6.73
N THR A 155 10.76 -10.43 -5.60
CA THR A 155 9.76 -9.69 -4.83
C THR A 155 10.40 -8.53 -4.07
N LYS A 156 11.60 -8.70 -3.51
CA LYS A 156 12.33 -7.61 -2.83
C LYS A 156 12.60 -6.47 -3.80
N ASP A 157 13.05 -6.79 -5.01
CA ASP A 157 13.29 -5.79 -6.06
C ASP A 157 11.98 -5.12 -6.51
N ALA A 158 10.92 -5.91 -6.71
CA ALA A 158 9.62 -5.38 -7.14
C ALA A 158 8.93 -4.51 -6.09
N LEU A 159 9.09 -4.85 -4.80
CA LEU A 159 8.67 -4.01 -3.69
C LEU A 159 9.60 -2.82 -3.48
N GLY A 160 10.72 -2.72 -4.20
CA GLY A 160 11.67 -1.61 -4.09
C GLY A 160 12.41 -1.59 -2.77
N LEU A 161 12.79 -2.75 -2.22
CA LEU A 161 13.67 -2.85 -1.05
C LEU A 161 14.98 -2.08 -1.29
N ALA A 162 15.53 -1.47 -0.24
CA ALA A 162 16.78 -0.72 -0.34
C ALA A 162 17.93 -1.59 -0.88
N ASN A 163 18.67 -1.05 -1.85
CA ASN A 163 19.85 -1.65 -2.43
C ASN A 163 21.06 -0.75 -2.15
N TYR A 164 21.81 -1.08 -1.10
CA TYR A 164 22.94 -0.26 -0.63
C TYR A 164 24.14 -0.32 -1.58
N ASP A 165 24.33 -1.41 -2.31
CA ASP A 165 25.40 -1.53 -3.32
C ASP A 165 25.15 -0.56 -4.48
N ALA A 166 23.87 -0.37 -4.84
CA ALA A 166 23.42 0.61 -5.83
C ALA A 166 23.16 2.02 -5.25
N ARG A 167 23.35 2.23 -3.94
CA ARG A 167 23.02 3.48 -3.21
C ARG A 167 21.56 3.93 -3.41
N MET A 168 20.64 2.97 -3.51
CA MET A 168 19.21 3.23 -3.65
C MET A 168 18.51 2.96 -2.32
N GLY A 169 17.77 3.95 -1.82
CA GLY A 169 16.87 3.78 -0.68
C GLY A 169 15.65 2.93 -1.05
N GLU A 170 14.88 2.52 -0.04
CA GLU A 170 13.60 1.86 -0.29
C GLU A 170 12.65 2.82 -1.01
N SER A 171 11.97 2.32 -2.05
CA SER A 171 10.92 3.08 -2.74
C SER A 171 9.76 3.33 -1.80
N TYR A 172 9.38 4.60 -1.64
CA TYR A 172 8.23 4.99 -0.82
C TYR A 172 6.92 5.02 -1.61
N TYR A 173 6.94 4.91 -2.93
CA TYR A 173 5.74 4.96 -3.79
C TYR A 173 5.40 3.60 -4.38
N TYR A 174 4.11 3.38 -4.67
CA TYR A 174 3.63 2.19 -5.35
C TYR A 174 3.96 2.25 -6.84
N THR A 175 4.78 1.32 -7.32
CA THR A 175 4.82 0.95 -8.74
C THR A 175 3.74 -0.10 -9.01
N ILE A 176 3.30 -0.24 -10.27
CA ILE A 176 2.39 -1.33 -10.66
C ILE A 176 2.99 -2.69 -10.29
N SER A 177 4.30 -2.88 -10.47
CA SER A 177 5.00 -4.10 -10.06
C SER A 177 4.88 -4.36 -8.54
N SER A 178 5.08 -3.33 -7.72
CA SER A 178 4.96 -3.46 -6.26
C SER A 178 3.53 -3.78 -5.82
N ALA A 179 2.51 -3.15 -6.43
CA ALA A 179 1.11 -3.39 -6.11
C ALA A 179 0.68 -4.81 -6.49
N THR A 180 1.04 -5.27 -7.69
CA THR A 180 0.77 -6.64 -8.15
C THR A 180 1.46 -7.68 -7.27
N LYS A 181 2.73 -7.45 -6.91
CA LYS A 181 3.46 -8.37 -6.01
C LYS A 181 2.87 -8.41 -4.61
N MET A 182 2.44 -7.26 -4.09
CA MET A 182 1.76 -7.22 -2.80
C MET A 182 0.42 -7.98 -2.84
N PHE A 183 -0.34 -7.85 -3.93
CA PHE A 183 -1.57 -8.63 -4.13
C PHE A 183 -1.29 -10.14 -4.23
N ASP A 184 -0.27 -10.57 -4.97
CA ASP A 184 0.15 -11.99 -5.04
C ASP A 184 0.43 -12.55 -3.62
N ILE A 185 1.15 -11.78 -2.79
CA ILE A 185 1.44 -12.14 -1.40
C ILE A 185 0.14 -12.25 -0.59
N PHE A 186 -0.79 -11.30 -0.74
CA PHE A 186 -2.06 -11.33 -0.02
C PHE A 186 -2.96 -12.50 -0.42
N VAL A 187 -3.00 -12.86 -1.70
CA VAL A 187 -3.72 -14.05 -2.18
C VAL A 187 -3.15 -15.31 -1.52
N GLN A 188 -1.82 -15.43 -1.45
CA GLN A 188 -1.17 -16.58 -0.82
C GLN A 188 -1.24 -16.55 0.71
N ALA A 189 -1.40 -15.38 1.31
CA ALA A 189 -1.55 -15.19 2.75
C ALA A 189 -2.98 -15.50 3.22
N ALA A 190 -3.98 -15.22 2.37
CA ALA A 190 -5.39 -15.30 2.72
C ALA A 190 -5.81 -16.62 3.40
N PRO A 191 -5.38 -17.83 2.96
CA PRO A 191 -5.75 -19.06 3.65
C PRO A 191 -5.30 -19.10 5.12
N GLN A 192 -4.10 -18.61 5.41
CA GLN A 192 -3.58 -18.57 6.77
C GLN A 192 -4.26 -17.48 7.60
N ILE A 193 -4.53 -16.31 7.00
CA ILE A 193 -5.27 -15.24 7.65
C ILE A 193 -6.68 -15.73 8.03
N ILE A 194 -7.41 -16.33 7.11
CA ILE A 194 -8.77 -16.87 7.35
C ILE A 194 -8.76 -17.87 8.52
N ALA A 195 -7.77 -18.76 8.56
CA ALA A 195 -7.65 -19.76 9.62
C ALA A 195 -7.26 -19.17 10.99
N ASN A 196 -6.41 -18.15 11.01
CA ASN A 196 -5.74 -17.69 12.22
C ASN A 196 -6.28 -16.38 12.78
N ILE A 197 -7.03 -15.58 12.03
CA ILE A 197 -7.40 -14.20 12.42
C ILE A 197 -8.09 -14.11 13.79
N GLN A 198 -8.96 -15.05 14.12
CA GLN A 198 -9.64 -15.12 15.42
C GLN A 198 -8.69 -15.34 16.61
N ASN A 199 -7.50 -15.86 16.35
CA ASN A 199 -6.48 -16.15 17.36
C ASN A 199 -5.45 -15.02 17.49
N MET A 200 -5.47 -14.04 16.58
CA MET A 200 -4.50 -12.95 16.57
C MET A 200 -4.88 -11.89 17.61
N PRO A 201 -4.00 -11.56 18.58
CA PRO A 201 -4.29 -10.57 19.62
C PRO A 201 -4.73 -9.21 19.06
N GLU A 202 -4.19 -8.82 17.91
CA GLU A 202 -4.49 -7.57 17.22
C GLU A 202 -5.91 -7.52 16.64
N CYS A 203 -6.55 -8.68 16.49
CA CYS A 203 -7.92 -8.82 15.96
C CYS A 203 -8.94 -9.20 17.04
N GLN A 204 -8.52 -9.34 18.29
CA GLN A 204 -9.41 -9.68 19.39
C GLN A 204 -9.97 -8.41 20.04
N ILE A 205 -11.30 -8.36 20.17
CA ILE A 205 -11.98 -7.31 20.93
C ILE A 205 -12.29 -7.87 22.30
N ASN A 206 -11.71 -7.28 23.34
CA ASN A 206 -11.82 -7.78 24.72
C ASN A 206 -11.36 -9.25 24.87
N GLY A 207 -10.33 -9.65 24.13
CA GLY A 207 -9.81 -11.03 24.15
C GLY A 207 -10.67 -12.05 23.41
N VAL A 208 -11.72 -11.62 22.71
CA VAL A 208 -12.58 -12.47 21.88
C VAL A 208 -12.30 -12.15 20.42
N GLY A 209 -11.89 -13.17 19.65
CA GLY A 209 -11.69 -13.04 18.22
C GLY A 209 -12.84 -13.67 17.45
N ASN A 210 -13.18 -13.06 16.33
CA ASN A 210 -14.23 -13.53 15.44
C ASN A 210 -13.60 -14.20 14.20
N PRO A 211 -14.23 -15.24 13.64
CA PRO A 211 -13.77 -15.82 12.38
C PRO A 211 -13.95 -14.81 11.24
N MET A 212 -13.12 -14.92 10.19
CA MET A 212 -13.25 -14.05 9.00
C MET A 212 -14.62 -14.15 8.34
N PHE A 213 -15.15 -15.36 8.30
CA PHE A 213 -16.46 -15.68 7.75
C PHE A 213 -17.29 -16.42 8.79
N ASP A 214 -18.56 -16.06 8.92
CA ASP A 214 -19.51 -16.74 9.77
C ASP A 214 -19.67 -18.21 9.29
N PRO A 215 -19.54 -19.20 10.19
CA PRO A 215 -19.50 -20.62 9.81
C PRO A 215 -20.86 -21.18 9.34
N VAL A 216 -21.95 -20.44 9.52
CA VAL A 216 -23.31 -20.86 9.14
C VAL A 216 -23.76 -20.17 7.86
N THR A 217 -23.43 -18.90 7.71
CA THR A 217 -23.92 -18.04 6.61
C THR A 217 -22.87 -17.70 5.57
N ASP A 218 -21.60 -18.02 5.82
CA ASP A 218 -20.43 -17.65 5.01
C ASP A 218 -20.26 -16.14 4.80
N LYS A 219 -21.01 -15.32 5.54
CA LYS A 219 -20.94 -13.86 5.50
C LYS A 219 -19.69 -13.36 6.20
N CYS A 220 -19.19 -12.22 5.75
CA CYS A 220 -18.04 -11.58 6.38
C CYS A 220 -18.41 -11.07 7.78
N ASP A 221 -17.53 -11.30 8.75
CA ASP A 221 -17.67 -10.76 10.10
C ASP A 221 -17.13 -9.32 10.16
N TYR A 222 -17.86 -8.44 10.85
CA TYR A 222 -17.49 -7.04 11.00
C TYR A 222 -16.14 -6.83 11.68
N ASN A 223 -15.87 -7.55 12.77
CA ASN A 223 -14.66 -7.36 13.56
C ASN A 223 -13.44 -7.91 12.81
N ALA A 224 -13.58 -9.07 12.18
CA ALA A 224 -12.51 -9.65 11.38
C ALA A 224 -12.19 -8.80 10.13
N LEU A 225 -13.21 -8.30 9.43
CA LEU A 225 -13.04 -7.40 8.29
C LEU A 225 -12.38 -6.08 8.72
N SER A 226 -12.85 -5.47 9.81
CA SER A 226 -12.24 -4.27 10.38
C SER A 226 -10.77 -4.49 10.74
N CYS A 227 -10.43 -5.68 11.27
CA CYS A 227 -9.06 -6.01 11.63
C CYS A 227 -8.15 -6.04 10.39
N ILE A 228 -8.51 -6.73 9.30
CA ILE A 228 -7.66 -6.79 8.11
C ILE A 228 -7.51 -5.42 7.43
N MET A 229 -8.56 -4.59 7.49
CA MET A 229 -8.57 -3.25 6.91
C MET A 229 -7.81 -2.23 7.77
N GLY A 230 -7.56 -2.52 9.05
CA GLY A 230 -6.92 -1.58 9.98
C GLY A 230 -7.78 -0.37 10.35
N ARG A 231 -9.05 -0.36 9.95
CA ARG A 231 -10.06 0.65 10.28
C ARG A 231 -11.40 -0.03 10.54
N PRO A 232 -12.32 0.59 11.29
CA PRO A 232 -13.69 0.12 11.37
C PRO A 232 -14.26 -0.04 9.95
N ALA A 233 -14.76 -1.24 9.64
CA ALA A 233 -15.47 -1.50 8.40
C ALA A 233 -16.74 -0.64 8.35
N LEU A 234 -17.09 -0.16 7.17
CA LEU A 234 -18.37 0.50 6.92
C LEU A 234 -19.41 -0.54 6.50
N ASP A 235 -20.68 -0.15 6.53
CA ASP A 235 -21.78 -1.03 6.07
C ASP A 235 -21.62 -1.37 4.58
N GLU A 236 -21.05 -0.44 3.79
CA GLU A 236 -20.72 -0.66 2.39
C GLU A 236 -19.59 -1.68 2.21
N ASP A 237 -18.58 -1.67 3.08
CA ASP A 237 -17.48 -2.65 3.07
C ASP A 237 -18.03 -4.06 3.34
N LEU A 238 -18.89 -4.21 4.34
CA LEU A 238 -19.58 -5.46 4.64
C LEU A 238 -20.49 -5.91 3.51
N THR A 239 -21.23 -4.98 2.91
CA THR A 239 -22.13 -5.28 1.78
C THR A 239 -21.34 -5.79 0.59
N LEU A 240 -20.24 -5.14 0.24
CA LEU A 240 -19.35 -5.57 -0.84
C LEU A 240 -18.72 -6.93 -0.53
N CYS A 241 -18.23 -7.14 0.69
CA CYS A 241 -17.63 -8.40 1.11
C CYS A 241 -18.63 -9.56 0.97
N ASN A 242 -19.87 -9.37 1.44
CA ASN A 242 -20.93 -10.35 1.31
C ASN A 242 -21.36 -10.58 -0.14
N LEU A 243 -21.39 -9.53 -0.97
CA LEU A 243 -21.70 -9.63 -2.39
C LEU A 243 -20.68 -10.52 -3.11
N MET A 244 -19.38 -10.28 -2.89
CA MET A 244 -18.29 -11.06 -3.50
C MET A 244 -18.40 -12.57 -3.21
N ILE A 245 -18.86 -12.92 -2.01
CA ILE A 245 -19.08 -14.31 -1.59
C ILE A 245 -20.38 -14.88 -2.15
N SER A 246 -21.46 -14.09 -2.20
CA SER A 246 -22.79 -14.54 -2.67
C SER A 246 -22.83 -14.96 -4.14
N GLU A 247 -21.89 -14.45 -4.94
CA GLU A 247 -21.73 -14.81 -6.35
C GLU A 247 -20.90 -16.09 -6.55
N ALA A 248 -20.39 -16.71 -5.49
CA ALA A 248 -19.64 -17.96 -5.59
C ALA A 248 -20.56 -19.15 -5.85
N THR A 249 -20.15 -20.04 -6.75
CA THR A 249 -20.69 -21.40 -6.74
C THR A 249 -20.09 -22.19 -5.56
N PRO A 250 -20.75 -23.26 -5.07
CA PRO A 250 -20.20 -24.07 -3.96
C PRO A 250 -18.81 -24.64 -4.22
N ALA A 251 -18.46 -24.90 -5.48
CA ALA A 251 -17.13 -25.37 -5.87
C ALA A 251 -16.05 -24.29 -5.79
N GLU A 252 -16.43 -23.02 -5.89
CA GLU A 252 -15.53 -21.86 -5.95
C GLU A 252 -15.48 -21.07 -4.65
N LEU A 253 -16.39 -21.36 -3.71
CA LEU A 253 -16.58 -20.60 -2.47
C LEU A 253 -15.27 -20.37 -1.72
N GLU A 254 -14.46 -21.40 -1.57
CA GLU A 254 -13.19 -21.32 -0.86
C GLU A 254 -12.17 -20.43 -1.58
N ASN A 255 -12.15 -20.46 -2.92
CA ASN A 255 -11.28 -19.58 -3.71
C ASN A 255 -11.79 -18.13 -3.67
N ARG A 256 -13.11 -17.94 -3.72
CA ARG A 256 -13.73 -16.62 -3.56
C ARG A 256 -13.40 -16.00 -2.21
N LYS A 257 -13.50 -16.76 -1.11
CA LYS A 257 -13.11 -16.29 0.23
C LYS A 257 -11.68 -15.76 0.27
N LYS A 258 -10.73 -16.50 -0.33
CA LYS A 258 -9.32 -16.08 -0.41
C LYS A 258 -9.14 -14.79 -1.20
N ILE A 259 -9.78 -14.70 -2.37
CA ILE A 259 -9.71 -13.52 -3.24
C ILE A 259 -10.37 -12.31 -2.56
N THR A 260 -11.51 -12.48 -1.88
CA THR A 260 -12.18 -11.41 -1.13
C THR A 260 -11.27 -10.84 -0.06
N VAL A 261 -10.64 -11.70 0.77
CA VAL A 261 -9.69 -11.24 1.79
C VAL A 261 -8.51 -10.50 1.14
N ALA A 262 -7.93 -11.05 0.08
CA ALA A 262 -6.81 -10.42 -0.62
C ALA A 262 -7.19 -9.07 -1.25
N ALA A 263 -8.40 -8.94 -1.79
CA ALA A 263 -8.90 -7.69 -2.37
C ALA A 263 -9.09 -6.60 -1.31
N PHE A 264 -9.67 -6.93 -0.15
CA PHE A 264 -9.79 -5.98 0.96
C PHE A 264 -8.43 -5.59 1.54
N LEU A 265 -7.50 -6.53 1.66
CA LEU A 265 -6.12 -6.24 2.06
C LEU A 265 -5.44 -5.31 1.06
N ALA A 266 -5.52 -5.59 -0.23
CA ALA A 266 -4.96 -4.71 -1.24
C ALA A 266 -5.61 -3.32 -1.17
N ALA A 267 -6.93 -3.22 -1.14
CA ALA A 267 -7.63 -1.94 -1.07
C ALA A 267 -7.31 -1.15 0.22
N ALA A 268 -7.09 -1.82 1.35
CA ALA A 268 -6.73 -1.16 2.61
C ALA A 268 -5.26 -0.71 2.65
N HIS A 269 -4.38 -1.41 1.94
CA HIS A 269 -2.93 -1.20 2.02
C HIS A 269 -2.33 -0.58 0.75
N THR A 270 -3.07 -0.47 -0.35
CA THR A 270 -2.79 0.43 -1.47
C THR A 270 -3.76 1.58 -1.39
N CYS A 271 -3.30 2.81 -1.23
CA CYS A 271 -4.22 3.90 -1.50
C CYS A 271 -4.43 4.08 -2.99
N GLN A 272 -5.66 4.42 -3.36
CA GLN A 272 -6.00 5.13 -4.58
C GLN A 272 -6.37 6.57 -4.26
#